data_AF-A0AAN6MNL3-F1
#
_entry.id   AF-A0AAN6MNL3-F1
#
_cell.length_a   1.000
_cell.length_b   1.000
_cell.length_c   1.000
_cell.angle_alpha   90.00
_cell.angle_beta   90.00
_cell.angle_gamma   90.00
#
_symmetry.space_group_name_H-M   'P 1'
#
loop_
_entity.id
_entity.type
_entity.pdbx_description
1 polymer ?
#
loop_
_entity_poly.entity_id
_entity_poly.type
_entity_poly.pdbx_seq_one_letter_code
_entity_poly.pdbx_strand_id
1 'polypeptide(L)' 'MPAEAPPHGAPVRQYINSKITGVLLEGMKIVAREQPKDPLRVLGEFLLQRSRELEGKDSSS' A
#
# COMPACT_ATOMS: atom_id res chain seq x y z
N MET A 1 -23.38 -8.42 -31.75
CA MET A 1 -23.09 -7.19 -30.99
C MET A 1 -21.86 -7.49 -30.13
N PRO A 2 -20.75 -6.74 -30.21
CA PRO A 2 -19.61 -7.02 -29.35
C PRO A 2 -19.90 -6.51 -27.92
N ALA A 3 -19.60 -7.36 -26.93
CA ALA A 3 -19.62 -7.00 -25.52
C ALA A 3 -18.30 -6.30 -25.19
N GLU A 4 -18.29 -4.98 -25.16
CA GLU A 4 -17.15 -4.22 -24.67
C GLU A 4 -17.08 -4.36 -23.15
N ALA A 5 -16.01 -5.00 -22.66
CA ALA A 5 -15.71 -5.02 -21.24
C ALA A 5 -15.35 -3.60 -20.78
N PRO A 6 -15.97 -3.08 -19.72
CA PRO A 6 -15.69 -1.73 -19.24
C PRO A 6 -14.19 -1.55 -18.93
N PRO A 7 -13.52 -0.46 -19.39
CA PRO A 7 -12.08 -0.21 -19.19
C PRO A 7 -11.69 0.16 -17.74
N HIS A 8 -12.47 -0.26 -16.75
CA HIS A 8 -12.53 0.35 -15.41
C HIS A 8 -11.45 -0.19 -14.46
N GLY A 9 -10.62 -1.15 -14.89
CA GLY A 9 -9.52 -1.70 -14.08
C GLY A 9 -8.24 -0.87 -14.09
N ALA A 10 -7.99 -0.09 -15.15
CA ALA A 10 -6.78 0.73 -15.30
C ALA A 10 -6.64 1.82 -14.22
N PRO A 11 -7.64 2.67 -13.93
CA PRO A 11 -7.50 3.74 -12.94
C PRO A 11 -7.37 3.22 -11.51
N VAL A 12 -8.10 2.16 -11.16
CA VAL A 12 -8.03 1.54 -9.82
C VAL A 12 -6.65 0.91 -9.59
N ARG A 13 -6.13 0.16 -10.56
CA ARG A 13 -4.81 -0.45 -10.47
C ARG A 13 -3.71 0.60 -10.37
N GLN A 14 -3.79 1.67 -11.16
CA GLN A 14 -2.84 2.77 -11.10
C GLN A 14 -2.84 3.43 -9.72
N TYR A 15 -4.02 3.75 -9.18
CA TYR A 15 -4.15 4.30 -7.84
C TYR A 15 -3.50 3.40 -6.78
N ILE A 16 -3.81 2.10 -6.80
CA ILE A 16 -3.26 1.12 -5.85
C ILE A 16 -1.74 1.01 -5.99
N ASN A 17 -1.23 0.93 -7.23
CA ASN A 17 0.21 0.83 -7.49
C ASN A 17 0.97 2.07 -7.03
N SER A 18 0.43 3.26 -7.29
CA SER A 18 1.09 4.53 -7.01
C SER A 18 0.98 4.97 -5.55
N LYS A 19 -0.08 4.59 -4.83
CA LYS A 19 -0.34 5.07 -3.46
C LYS A 19 -0.02 4.04 -2.38
N ILE A 20 -0.33 2.78 -2.62
CA ILE A 20 -0.38 1.76 -1.55
C ILE A 20 0.65 0.66 -1.76
N THR A 21 0.81 0.18 -3.00
CA THR A 21 1.54 -1.05 -3.31
C THR A 21 2.99 -1.01 -2.84
N GLY A 22 3.69 0.09 -3.06
CA GLY A 22 5.09 0.23 -2.62
C GLY A 22 5.25 0.04 -1.11
N VAL A 23 4.44 0.77 -0.33
CA VAL A 23 4.48 0.72 1.15
C VAL A 23 3.99 -0.63 1.66
N LEU A 24 2.93 -1.19 1.07
CA LEU A 24 2.39 -2.49 1.46
C LEU A 24 3.43 -3.60 1.26
N LEU A 25 4.13 -3.61 0.13
CA LEU A 25 5.17 -4.60 -0.15
C LEU A 25 6.34 -4.49 0.84
N GLU A 26 6.73 -3.28 1.27
CA GLU A 26 7.74 -3.13 2.33
C GLU A 26 7.29 -3.74 3.65
N GLY A 27 6.07 -3.42 4.11
CA GLY A 27 5.54 -3.97 5.36
C GLY A 27 5.42 -5.49 5.31
N MET A 28 4.99 -6.04 4.17
CA MET A 28 4.90 -7.48 3.98
C MET A 28 6.27 -8.18 4.04
N LYS A 29 7.36 -7.55 3.58
CA LYS A 29 8.72 -8.13 3.73
C LYS A 29 9.11 -8.29 5.19
N ILE A 30 8.78 -7.30 6.04
CA ILE A 30 9.06 -7.34 7.48
C ILE A 30 8.27 -8.47 8.12
N VAL A 31 6.97 -8.56 7.85
CA VAL A 31 6.10 -9.62 8.38
C VAL A 31 6.57 -11.01 7.94
N ALA A 32 6.94 -11.17 6.66
CA ALA A 32 7.43 -12.45 6.13
C ALA A 32 8.76 -12.88 6.75
N ARG A 33 9.65 -11.92 7.04
CA ARG A 33 10.95 -12.16 7.66
C ARG A 33 10.83 -12.50 9.14
N GLU A 34 10.12 -11.66 9.90
CA GLU A 34 10.08 -11.73 11.35
C GLU A 34 9.02 -12.70 11.87
N GLN A 35 8.04 -13.07 11.04
CA GLN A 35 6.92 -13.97 11.37
C GLN A 35 6.33 -13.71 12.76
N PRO A 36 5.92 -12.47 13.06
CA PRO A 36 5.42 -12.12 14.38
C PRO A 36 4.11 -12.85 14.68
N LYS A 37 3.80 -13.03 15.96
CA LYS A 37 2.58 -13.70 16.42
C LYS A 37 1.30 -13.02 15.91
N ASP A 38 1.32 -11.69 15.80
CA ASP A 38 0.20 -10.87 15.32
C ASP A 38 0.57 -10.13 14.02
N PRO A 39 0.64 -10.82 12.86
CA PRO A 39 1.19 -10.26 11.62
C PRO A 39 0.39 -9.07 11.09
N LEU A 40 -0.94 -9.11 11.23
CA LEU A 40 -1.80 -8.01 10.79
C LEU A 40 -1.62 -6.75 11.65
N ARG A 41 -1.38 -6.92 12.96
CA ARG A 41 -1.12 -5.78 13.86
C ARG A 41 0.19 -5.09 13.50
N VAL A 42 1.26 -5.87 13.34
CA VAL A 42 2.58 -5.33 12.97
C VAL A 42 2.52 -4.64 11.61
N LEU A 43 1.84 -5.23 10.62
CA LEU A 43 1.66 -4.61 9.31
C LEU A 43 0.88 -3.29 9.44
N GLY A 44 -0.21 -3.26 10.21
CA GLY A 44 -1.02 -2.06 10.42
C GLY A 44 -0.24 -0.93 11.10
N GLU A 45 0.52 -1.26 12.15
CA GLU A 45 1.41 -0.30 12.84
C GLU A 45 2.46 0.29 11.88
N PHE A 46 3.09 -0.56 11.05
CA PHE A 46 4.02 -0.12 10.02
C PHE A 46 3.38 0.85 9.01
N LEU A 47 2.18 0.51 8.49
CA LEU A 47 1.47 1.36 7.52
C LEU A 47 1.10 2.72 8.13
N LEU A 48 0.64 2.74 9.39
CA LEU A 48 0.31 3.97 10.11
C LEU A 48 1.55 4.85 10.34
N GLN A 49 2.69 4.24 10.69
CA GLN A 49 3.95 4.97 10.83
C GLN A 49 4.38 5.59 9.50
N ARG A 50 4.39 4.79 8.42
CA ARG A 50 4.76 5.27 7.07
C ARG A 50 3.87 6.40 6.57
N SER A 51 2.55 6.36 6.84
CA SER A 51 1.64 7.46 6.49
C SER A 51 2.12 8.80 7.07
N ARG A 52 2.47 8.81 8.36
CA ARG A 52 2.93 10.03 9.06
C ARG A 52 4.25 10.54 8.51
N GLU A 53 5.18 9.65 8.19
CA GLU A 53 6.48 10.01 7.60
C GLU A 53 6.31 10.66 6.22
N LEU A 54 5.35 10.18 5.42
CA LEU A 54 5.04 10.74 4.11
C LEU A 54 4.34 12.10 4.24
N GLU A 55 3.35 12.23 5.13
CA GLU A 55 2.67 13.51 5.40
C GLU A 55 3.65 14.59 5.92
N GLY A 56 4.62 14.20 6.76
CA GLY A 56 5.64 15.12 7.28
C GLY A 56 6.68 15.56 6.24
N LYS A 57 6.86 14.81 5.15
CA LYS A 57 7.81 15.14 4.07
C LYS A 57 7.25 16.16 3.07
N ASP A 58 5.94 16.18 2.87
CA ASP A 58 5.27 17.10 1.95
C ASP A 58 5.13 18.54 2.51
N SER A 59 5.26 18.72 3.83
CA SER A 59 5.08 20.04 4.48
C SER A 59 6.35 20.91 4.54
N SER A 60 7.45 20.47 3.93
CA SER A 60 8.74 21.18 3.99
C SER A 60 9.28 21.63 2.62
N SER A 61 8.40 21.71 1.61
CA SER A 61 8.75 22.26 0.28
C SER A 61 8.11 23.61 0.00
#